data_AF-A0A9D6XPV7-F1
#
_entry.id   AF-A0A9D6XPV7-F1
#
_cell.length_a   1.000
_cell.length_b   1.000
_cell.length_c   1.000
_cell.angle_alpha   90.00
_cell.angle_beta   90.00
_cell.angle_gamma   90.00
#
_symmetry.space_group_name_H-M   'P 1'
#
loop_
_entity.id
_entity.type
_entity.pdbx_description
1 polymer ?
#
loop_
_entity_poly.entity_id
_entity_poly.type
_entity_poly.pdbx_seq_one_letter_code
_entity_poly.pdbx_strand_id
1 'polypeptide(L)'
;MERFGLVGLPNAGKSSLYNALTGSNALAAPYPFATKDPNIGMAKVLDPRLDALAAMSKTQKTVYATVEVVDIGGLVEGASKGEGLGNK
;
A
#
# COMPACT_ATOMS: atom_id res chain seq x y z
N MET A 1 4.27 8.50 10.13
CA MET A 1 3.22 8.21 9.15
C MET A 1 2.89 6.74 9.25
N GLU A 2 1.62 6.38 9.35
CA GLU A 2 1.22 4.97 9.56
C GLU A 2 1.35 4.17 8.27
N ARG A 3 1.86 2.94 8.40
CA ARG A 3 2.21 2.05 7.30
C ARG A 3 1.50 0.72 7.45
N PHE A 4 0.81 0.28 6.40
CA PHE A 4 0.05 -0.97 6.36
C PHE A 4 0.59 -1.89 5.26
N GLY A 5 0.92 -3.13 5.61
CA GLY A 5 1.39 -4.14 4.67
C GLY A 5 0.24 -5.03 4.18
N LEU A 6 0.07 -5.14 2.87
CA LEU A 6 -0.82 -6.13 2.26
C LEU A 6 -0.09 -7.47 2.21
N VAL A 7 -0.62 -8.45 2.93
CA VAL A 7 -0.08 -9.81 3.02
C VAL A 7 -1.10 -10.82 2.51
N GLY A 8 -0.60 -11.92 1.95
CA GLY A 8 -1.46 -12.98 1.41
C GLY A 8 -0.77 -13.83 0.36
N LEU A 9 -1.39 -14.96 0.06
CA LEU A 9 -0.86 -15.98 -0.87
C LEU A 9 -0.58 -15.41 -2.27
N PRO A 10 0.29 -16.07 -3.06
CA PRO A 10 0.45 -15.76 -4.48
C PRO A 10 -0.91 -15.69 -5.19
N ASN A 11 -1.08 -14.72 -6.08
CA ASN A 11 -2.30 -14.50 -6.88
C ASN A 11 -3.60 -14.20 -6.10
N ALA A 12 -3.53 -13.89 -4.80
CA ALA A 12 -4.70 -13.52 -3.99
C ALA A 12 -5.28 -12.10 -4.29
N GLY A 13 -4.85 -11.44 -5.36
CA GLY A 13 -5.34 -10.10 -5.74
C GLY A 13 -4.70 -8.92 -4.98
N LYS A 14 -3.61 -9.13 -4.24
CA LYS A 14 -2.92 -8.08 -3.45
C LYS A 14 -2.56 -6.85 -4.29
N SER A 15 -1.90 -7.04 -5.42
CA SER A 15 -1.48 -5.94 -6.30
C SER A 15 -2.68 -5.23 -6.94
N SER A 16 -3.80 -5.93 -7.17
CA SER A 16 -5.05 -5.31 -7.65
C SER A 16 -5.66 -4.39 -6.58
N LEU A 17 -5.75 -4.85 -5.33
CA LEU A 17 -6.23 -4.04 -4.21
C LEU A 17 -5.31 -2.84 -3.95
N TYR A 18 -4.00 -3.08 -3.98
CA TYR A 18 -2.98 -2.04 -3.87
C TYR A 18 -3.19 -0.93 -4.91
N ASN A 19 -3.35 -1.28 -6.18
CA ASN A 19 -3.57 -0.31 -7.26
C ASN A 19 -4.88 0.46 -7.06
N ALA A 20 -5.94 -0.21 -6.62
CA ALA A 20 -7.22 0.43 -6.32
C ALA A 20 -7.11 1.45 -5.18
N LEU A 21 -6.31 1.17 -4.14
CA LEU A 21 -6.11 2.06 -3.00
C LEU A 21 -5.20 3.26 -3.32
N THR A 22 -4.21 3.07 -4.18
CA THR A 22 -3.12 4.05 -4.42
C THR A 22 -3.28 4.82 -5.72
N GLY A 23 -4.24 4.46 -6.57
CA GLY A 23 -4.52 5.17 -7.82
C GLY A 23 -3.41 5.03 -8.87
N SER A 24 -2.61 3.96 -8.81
CA SER A 24 -1.54 3.58 -9.77
C SER A 24 -0.22 4.37 -9.71
N ASN A 25 -0.08 5.40 -8.86
CA ASN A 25 1.17 6.18 -8.72
C ASN A 25 2.05 5.67 -7.56
N ALA A 26 2.35 4.39 -7.59
CA ALA A 26 3.22 3.71 -6.65
C ALA A 26 4.70 4.04 -6.89
N LEU A 27 5.45 4.29 -5.81
CA LEU A 27 6.91 4.35 -5.84
C LEU A 27 7.44 3.01 -5.31
N ALA A 28 8.26 2.33 -6.10
CA ALA A 28 9.00 1.17 -5.61
C ALA A 28 10.14 1.66 -4.70
N ALA A 29 10.29 1.06 -3.52
CA ALA A 29 11.38 1.38 -2.62
C ALA A 29 12.06 0.08 -2.14
N PRO A 30 13.39 0.07 -1.99
CA PRO A 30 14.12 -1.15 -1.63
C PRO A 30 13.82 -1.56 -0.19
N TYR A 31 13.56 -2.87 0.00
CA TYR A 31 13.37 -3.48 1.31
C TYR A 31 14.28 -4.69 1.48
N PRO A 32 14.96 -4.83 2.64
CA PRO A 32 15.69 -6.05 2.93
C PRO A 32 14.69 -7.21 3.01
N PHE A 33 15.04 -8.37 2.43
CA PHE A 33 14.27 -9.63 2.41
C PHE A 33 13.20 -9.80 1.32
N ALA A 34 12.98 -8.83 0.44
CA ALA A 34 12.11 -9.01 -0.73
C ALA A 34 12.95 -9.24 -2.00
N THR A 35 12.61 -10.25 -2.81
CA THR A 35 13.25 -10.51 -4.12
C THR A 35 12.87 -9.47 -5.20
N LYS A 36 11.91 -8.59 -4.88
CA LYS A 36 11.48 -7.44 -5.68
C LYS A 36 11.21 -6.27 -4.75
N ASP A 37 11.56 -5.05 -5.17
CA ASP A 37 11.23 -3.83 -4.43
C ASP A 37 9.72 -3.79 -4.14
N PRO A 38 9.28 -3.67 -2.88
CA PRO A 38 7.87 -3.52 -2.59
C PRO A 38 7.32 -2.25 -3.22
N ASN A 39 6.09 -2.34 -3.71
CA ASN A 39 5.38 -1.17 -4.18
C ASN A 39 4.84 -0.41 -2.97
N ILE A 40 5.31 0.83 -2.79
CA ILE A 40 4.86 1.74 -1.73
C ILE A 40 3.97 2.80 -2.35
N GLY A 41 2.77 2.95 -1.80
CA GLY A 41 1.81 3.89 -2.34
C GLY A 41 1.00 4.58 -1.25
N MET A 42 0.37 5.68 -1.63
CA MET A 42 -0.34 6.58 -0.75
C MET A 42 -1.84 6.40 -0.94
N ALA A 43 -2.54 5.97 0.10
CA ALA A 43 -4.00 5.88 0.08
C ALA A 43 -4.61 7.04 0.86
N LYS A 44 -5.67 7.65 0.31
CA LYS A 44 -6.44 8.67 1.01
C LYS A 44 -7.38 8.01 2.02
N VAL A 45 -7.45 8.58 3.22
CA VAL A 45 -8.48 8.21 4.20
C VAL A 45 -9.72 9.04 3.87
N LEU A 46 -10.73 8.40 3.27
CA LEU A 46 -11.98 9.05 2.94
C LEU A 46 -12.79 9.32 4.21
N ASP A 47 -13.11 10.59 4.45
CA ASP A 47 -13.84 11.03 5.64
C ASP A 47 -15.00 11.95 5.25
N PRO A 48 -16.26 11.48 5.33
CA PRO A 48 -17.43 12.27 5.00
C PRO A 48 -17.56 13.57 5.82
N ARG A 49 -16.95 13.62 7.02
CA ARG A 49 -16.95 14.83 7.86
C ARG A 49 -16.10 15.92 7.23
N LEU A 50 -14.96 15.55 6.64
CA LEU A 50 -14.11 16.49 5.93
C LEU A 50 -14.81 17.04 4.68
N ASP A 51 -15.56 16.20 3.99
CA ASP A 51 -16.34 16.59 2.81
C ASP A 51 -17.42 17.62 3.16
N ALA A 52 -18.15 17.40 4.26
CA ALA A 52 -19.13 18.34 4.77
C ALA A 52 -18.51 19.69 5.13
N LEU A 53 -17.36 19.69 5.81
CA LEU A 53 -16.63 20.91 6.16
C LEU A 53 -16.12 21.66 4.91
N ALA A 54 -15.64 20.94 3.90
CA ALA A 54 -15.21 21.52 2.64
C ALA A 54 -16.37 22.22 1.92
N ALA A 55 -17.55 21.59 1.88
CA ALA A 55 -18.76 22.16 1.31
C ALA A 55 -19.25 23.40 2.09
N MET A 56 -19.25 23.35 3.42
CA MET A 56 -19.67 24.46 4.28
C MET A 56 -18.75 25.68 4.15
N SER A 57 -17.43 25.45 4.08
CA SER A 57 -16.42 26.51 3.98
C SER A 57 -16.23 27.05 2.56
N LYS A 58 -16.75 26.36 1.53
CA LYS A 58 -16.49 26.64 0.11
C LYS A 58 -14.99 26.72 -0.21
N THR A 59 -14.21 25.84 0.40
CA THR A 59 -12.76 25.78 0.17
C THR A 59 -12.44 25.46 -1.30
N GLN A 60 -11.36 26.04 -1.82
CA GLN A 60 -10.86 25.72 -3.17
C GLN A 60 -10.15 24.36 -3.23
N LYS A 61 -9.74 23.81 -2.06
CA LYS A 61 -8.98 22.57 -1.97
C LYS A 61 -9.33 21.78 -0.72
N THR A 62 -9.55 20.48 -0.90
CA THR A 62 -9.69 19.51 0.19
C THR A 62 -8.43 18.65 0.27
N VAL A 63 -7.85 18.54 1.45
CA VAL A 63 -6.64 17.74 1.71
C VAL A 63 -7.01 16.63 2.68
N TYR A 64 -7.11 15.40 2.18
CA TYR A 64 -7.38 14.23 3.01
C TYR A 64 -6.14 13.81 3.78
N ALA A 65 -6.36 13.21 4.95
CA ALA A 65 -5.32 12.41 5.60
C ALA A 65 -4.93 11.25 4.67
N THR A 66 -3.69 10.78 4.80
CA THR A 66 -3.17 9.70 3.97
C THR A 66 -2.44 8.67 4.82
N VAL A 67 -2.45 7.44 4.34
CA VAL A 67 -1.71 6.31 4.93
C VAL A 67 -0.82 5.69 3.87
N GLU A 68 0.27 5.08 4.32
CA GLU A 68 1.18 4.36 3.45
C GLU A 68 0.73 2.91 3.34
N VAL A 69 0.52 2.43 2.11
CA VAL A 69 0.19 1.03 1.81
C VAL A 69 1.38 0.41 1.10
N VAL A 70 1.76 -0.78 1.55
CA VAL A 70 2.89 -1.55 1.01
C VAL A 70 2.38 -2.88 0.47
N ASP A 71 2.58 -3.14 -0.83
CA ASP A 71 2.38 -4.48 -1.40
C ASP A 71 3.62 -5.32 -1.12
N ILE A 72 3.53 -6.20 -0.13
CA ILE A 72 4.62 -7.09 0.25
C ILE A 72 4.55 -8.30 -0.70
N GLY A 73 5.64 -8.55 -1.42
CA GLY A 73 5.78 -9.73 -2.27
C GLY A 73 5.35 -10.99 -1.53
N GLY A 74 4.63 -11.88 -2.22
CA GLY A 74 3.99 -13.04 -1.60
C GLY A 74 4.94 -13.79 -0.68
N LEU A 75 4.60 -13.86 0.61
CA LEU A 75 5.34 -14.65 1.59
C LEU A 75 5.18 -16.12 1.21
N VAL A 76 6.25 -16.71 0.68
CA VAL A 76 6.29 -18.12 0.34
C VAL A 76 6.49 -18.92 1.62
N GLU A 77 5.92 -20.12 1.66
CA GLU A 77 6.17 -21.08 2.74
C GLU A 77 7.71 -21.28 2.90
N GLY A 78 8.23 -21.13 4.11
CA GLY A 78 9.69 -21.16 4.37
C GLY A 78 10.39 -19.79 4.39
N ALA A 79 9.71 -18.67 4.14
CA ALA A 79 10.30 -17.32 4.24
C ALA A 79 10.91 -17.02 5.63
N SER A 80 10.34 -17.58 6.70
CA SER A 80 10.86 -17.45 8.08
C SER A 80 12.17 -18.21 8.33
N LYS A 81 12.56 -19.13 7.44
CA LYS A 81 13.80 -19.91 7.48
C LYS A 81 14.81 -19.46 6.41
N GLY A 82 14.49 -18.42 5.64
CA GLY A 82 15.31 -17.97 4.50
C GLY A 82 15.14 -18.80 3.22
N GLU A 83 14.20 -19.75 3.18
CA GLU A 83 13.97 -20.62 2.02
C GLU A 83 13.06 -20.00 0.94
N GLY A 84 12.68 -18.73 1.12
CA GLY A 84 11.93 -17.96 0.13
C GLY A 84 12.82 -17.58 -1.05
N LEU A 85 12.78 -18.38 -2.11
CA LEU A 85 13.24 -18.08 -3.49
C LEU A 85 14.46 -17.15 -3.59
N GLY A 86 15.54 -17.54 -2.90
CA GLY A 86 16.90 -17.01 -3.05
C GLY A 86 17.96 -18.11 -3.13
N ASN A 87 17.58 -19.39 -3.19
CA ASN A 87 18.51 -20.51 -3.44
C ASN A 87 18.82 -20.68 -4.94
N LYS A 88 19.04 -19.54 -5.61
CA LYS A 88 20.04 -19.35 -6.64
C LYS A 88 20.64 -17.96 -6.47
#